data_AF-A0A4Q2RB59-F1
#
_entry.id   AF-A0A4Q2RB59-F1
#
_cell.length_a   1.000
_cell.length_b   1.000
_cell.length_c   1.000
_cell.angle_alpha   90.00
_cell.angle_beta   90.00
_cell.angle_gamma   90.00
#
_symmetry.space_group_name_H-M   'P 1'
#
loop_
_entity.id
_entity.type
_entity.pdbx_description
1 polymer ?
#
loop_
_entity_poly.entity_id
_entity_poly.type
_entity_poly.pdbx_seq_one_letter_code
_entity_poly.pdbx_strand_id
1 'polypeptide(L)'
;MRPPNPRDAAPGPAFPVLAPIPSPCVGLCRIDASSGLCRGCARTGAEIGGWAGSPDLRRRVWAELPARRAALGLTVHRLAWTLADIGAFVEGTFESEGGHWTPGAFADLMAYRVEGNERPTVAGGGTRLHARGRHVAMLIHLDDRVRALTFDDDASFGTVVMAVTSDHVVSRTADAIRPLGRDLEAISTGGSSEMLYDLGLGAPAVSLALRTGDPRTIAILDRLAGRRWLDLPASMREAVLGSSPSRVLRHPLGRFEAYGPCPVADDVASAGSPPPEHNAWASAGPRWTFPDLPEGYVPCAIHTPSGVERDGAGTRP
;
A
#
# COMPACT_ATOMS: atom_id res chain seq x y z
N MET A 1 22.14 -1.78 24.10
CA MET A 1 20.74 -2.23 24.15
C MET A 1 20.51 -3.16 22.98
N ARG A 2 20.05 -4.39 23.23
CA ARG A 2 19.74 -5.37 22.17
C ARG A 2 18.43 -4.94 21.50
N PRO A 3 18.32 -4.88 20.16
CA PRO A 3 17.05 -4.57 19.51
C PRO A 3 16.00 -5.63 19.91
N PRO A 4 14.73 -5.24 20.10
CA PRO A 4 13.67 -6.19 20.46
C PRO A 4 13.57 -7.28 19.40
N ASN A 5 13.43 -8.53 19.86
CA ASN A 5 13.33 -9.68 18.99
C ASN A 5 11.96 -9.66 18.31
N PRO A 6 11.83 -9.88 16.98
CA PRO A 6 10.52 -9.99 16.32
C PRO A 6 9.63 -11.11 16.88
N ARG A 7 10.18 -12.04 17.70
CA ARG A 7 9.40 -12.99 18.52
C ARG A 7 8.70 -12.38 19.74
N ASP A 8 9.03 -11.14 20.11
CA ASP A 8 8.40 -10.38 21.19
C ASP A 8 7.24 -9.52 20.66
N ALA A 9 6.99 -9.53 19.34
CA ALA A 9 5.73 -9.04 18.78
C ALA A 9 4.60 -9.86 19.41
N ALA A 10 3.66 -9.17 20.05
CA ALA A 10 2.55 -9.79 20.74
C ALA A 10 1.91 -10.86 19.83
N PRO A 11 1.53 -12.04 20.36
CA PRO A 11 0.74 -12.99 19.60
C PRO A 11 -0.46 -12.24 19.02
N GLY A 12 -0.70 -12.41 17.71
CA GLY A 12 -1.85 -11.79 17.04
C GLY A 12 -3.12 -11.99 17.87
N PRO A 13 -4.04 -11.02 17.87
CA PRO A 13 -5.16 -11.00 18.82
C PRO A 13 -5.91 -12.33 18.80
N ALA A 14 -6.05 -12.94 19.99
CA ALA A 14 -6.88 -14.13 20.16
C ALA A 14 -8.34 -13.74 19.85
N PHE A 15 -8.92 -14.39 18.84
CA PHE A 15 -10.23 -14.06 18.29
C PHE A 15 -11.33 -14.07 19.38
N PRO A 16 -12.02 -12.95 19.65
CA PRO A 16 -13.30 -13.02 20.36
C PRO A 16 -14.34 -13.72 19.48
N VAL A 17 -15.07 -14.67 20.08
CA VAL A 17 -15.99 -15.65 19.44
C VAL A 17 -17.17 -15.02 18.66
N LEU A 18 -17.29 -13.70 18.61
CA LEU A 18 -18.46 -12.97 18.09
C LEU A 18 -18.27 -12.35 16.70
N ALA A 19 -17.06 -12.29 16.15
CA ALA A 19 -16.84 -11.73 14.82
C ALA A 19 -17.01 -12.79 13.72
N PRO A 20 -17.65 -12.48 12.56
CA PRO A 20 -17.83 -13.44 11.50
C PRO A 20 -16.48 -13.84 10.90
N ILE A 21 -16.11 -15.12 11.06
CA ILE A 21 -14.87 -15.68 10.51
C ILE A 21 -14.83 -15.43 8.99
N PRO A 22 -13.85 -14.66 8.49
CA PRO A 22 -13.79 -14.25 7.09
C PRO A 22 -13.50 -15.43 6.17
N SER A 23 -13.88 -15.32 4.89
CA SER A 23 -13.52 -16.34 3.91
C SER A 23 -12.01 -16.32 3.62
N PRO A 24 -11.33 -17.48 3.56
CA PRO A 24 -9.90 -17.56 3.20
C PRO A 24 -9.66 -17.35 1.70
N CYS A 25 -10.70 -17.03 0.92
CA CYS A 25 -10.61 -16.82 -0.51
C CYS A 25 -9.64 -15.67 -0.86
N VAL A 26 -8.74 -15.96 -1.80
CA VAL A 26 -7.83 -14.99 -2.44
C VAL A 26 -8.28 -14.67 -3.87
N GLY A 27 -9.56 -14.80 -4.22
CA GLY A 27 -10.06 -14.47 -5.57
C GLY A 27 -9.65 -15.41 -6.70
N LEU A 28 -8.62 -16.25 -6.52
CA LEU A 28 -8.23 -17.29 -7.48
C LEU A 28 -9.13 -18.52 -7.32
N CYS A 29 -9.97 -18.80 -8.33
CA CYS A 29 -10.88 -19.95 -8.33
C CYS A 29 -10.44 -21.01 -9.34
N ARG A 30 -9.35 -21.73 -9.02
CA ARG A 30 -8.86 -22.86 -9.85
C ARG A 30 -8.61 -24.08 -8.96
N ILE A 31 -9.36 -25.16 -9.19
CA ILE A 31 -9.17 -26.43 -8.49
C ILE A 31 -8.03 -27.20 -9.17
N ASP A 32 -7.09 -27.67 -8.36
CA ASP A 32 -6.06 -28.60 -8.77
C ASP A 32 -6.65 -30.01 -8.88
N ALA A 33 -6.55 -30.62 -10.06
CA ALA A 33 -7.17 -31.91 -10.34
C ALA A 33 -6.55 -33.06 -9.52
N SER A 34 -5.25 -33.00 -9.20
CA SER A 34 -4.56 -34.03 -8.43
C SER A 34 -4.93 -34.04 -6.95
N SER A 35 -5.01 -32.86 -6.33
CA SER A 35 -5.29 -32.71 -4.89
C SER A 35 -6.77 -32.50 -4.57
N GLY A 36 -7.59 -32.07 -5.55
CA GLY A 36 -8.98 -31.66 -5.32
C GLY A 36 -9.12 -30.33 -4.57
N LEU A 37 -8.03 -29.58 -4.40
CA LEU A 37 -7.97 -28.33 -3.64
C LEU A 37 -7.84 -27.11 -4.54
N CYS A 38 -8.36 -25.98 -4.09
CA CYS A 38 -8.19 -24.69 -4.75
C CYS A 38 -6.74 -24.21 -4.66
N ARG A 39 -6.13 -23.86 -5.80
CA ARG A 39 -4.75 -23.34 -5.91
C ARG A 39 -4.56 -21.94 -5.32
N GLY A 40 -5.62 -21.29 -4.85
CA GLY A 40 -5.53 -19.99 -4.15
C GLY A 40 -5.74 -20.12 -2.65
N CYS A 41 -6.80 -20.78 -2.22
CA CYS A 41 -7.20 -20.82 -0.81
C CYS A 41 -7.13 -22.20 -0.17
N ALA A 42 -6.68 -23.23 -0.90
CA ALA A 42 -6.57 -24.62 -0.44
C ALA A 42 -7.87 -25.24 0.13
N ARG A 43 -9.03 -24.68 -0.26
CA ARG A 43 -10.35 -25.26 0.03
C ARG A 43 -10.79 -26.25 -1.04
N THR A 44 -11.60 -27.23 -0.66
CA THR A 44 -12.31 -28.10 -1.61
C THR A 44 -13.48 -27.37 -2.28
N GLY A 45 -13.98 -27.90 -3.39
CA GLY A 45 -15.19 -27.38 -4.04
C GLY A 45 -16.42 -27.39 -3.12
N ALA A 46 -16.57 -28.44 -2.29
CA ALA A 46 -17.66 -28.55 -1.33
C ALA A 46 -17.57 -27.48 -0.23
N GLU A 47 -16.37 -27.20 0.29
CA GLU A 47 -16.15 -26.13 1.28
C GLU A 47 -16.41 -24.74 0.68
N ILE A 48 -16.14 -24.55 -0.60
CA ILE A 48 -16.44 -23.30 -1.32
C ILE A 48 -17.97 -23.12 -1.43
N GLY A 49 -18.70 -24.13 -1.92
CA GLY A 49 -20.15 -24.06 -2.06
C GLY A 49 -20.91 -23.98 -0.73
N GLY A 50 -20.38 -24.59 0.33
CA GLY A 50 -20.98 -24.62 1.66
C GLY A 50 -20.60 -23.47 2.59
N TRP A 51 -19.78 -22.51 2.16
CA TRP A 51 -19.16 -21.52 3.06
C TRP A 51 -20.16 -20.68 3.87
N ALA A 52 -21.32 -20.40 3.29
CA ALA A 52 -22.38 -19.62 3.95
C ALA A 52 -23.02 -20.36 5.13
N GLY A 53 -22.92 -21.69 5.22
CA GLY A 53 -23.84 -22.52 6.00
C GLY A 53 -23.45 -22.92 7.42
N SER A 54 -22.19 -22.78 7.87
CA SER A 54 -21.81 -23.24 9.23
C SER A 54 -20.57 -22.54 9.81
N PRO A 55 -20.66 -21.91 11.00
CA PRO A 55 -19.49 -21.42 11.73
C PRO A 55 -18.47 -22.52 12.09
N ASP A 56 -18.93 -23.75 12.39
CA ASP A 56 -18.06 -24.89 12.65
C ASP A 56 -17.25 -25.29 11.42
N LEU A 57 -17.89 -25.28 10.24
CA LEU A 57 -17.17 -25.48 8.98
C LEU A 57 -16.07 -24.43 8.82
N ARG A 58 -16.35 -23.15 9.07
CA ARG A 58 -15.35 -22.08 8.92
C ARG A 58 -14.16 -22.28 9.85
N ARG A 59 -14.41 -22.60 11.13
CA ARG A 59 -13.35 -22.90 12.11
C ARG A 59 -12.49 -24.08 11.68
N ARG A 60 -13.11 -25.20 11.30
CA ARG A 60 -12.40 -26.41 10.86
C ARG A 60 -11.54 -26.13 9.63
N VAL A 61 -12.13 -25.48 8.62
CA VAL A 61 -11.39 -25.12 7.40
C VAL A 61 -10.17 -24.28 7.74
N TRP A 62 -10.33 -23.18 8.48
CA TRP A 62 -9.19 -22.33 8.84
C TRP A 62 -8.10 -23.06 9.63
N ALA A 63 -8.45 -24.01 10.50
CA ALA A 63 -7.49 -24.83 11.23
C ALA A 63 -6.70 -25.79 10.31
N GLU A 64 -7.30 -26.27 9.22
CA GLU A 64 -6.66 -27.22 8.29
C GLU A 64 -5.86 -26.51 7.17
N LEU A 65 -6.16 -25.25 6.88
CA LEU A 65 -5.54 -24.51 5.78
C LEU A 65 -4.01 -24.41 5.84
N PRO A 66 -3.34 -24.17 6.98
CA PRO A 66 -1.88 -24.07 7.01
C PRO A 66 -1.20 -25.32 6.44
N ALA A 67 -1.61 -26.51 6.87
CA ALA A 67 -1.06 -27.78 6.38
C ALA A 67 -1.35 -27.99 4.88
N ARG A 68 -2.57 -27.66 4.44
CA ARG A 68 -2.95 -27.80 3.01
C ARG A 68 -2.19 -26.82 2.12
N ARG A 69 -1.97 -25.58 2.57
CA ARG A 69 -1.19 -24.56 1.85
C ARG A 69 0.26 -25.00 1.72
N ALA A 70 0.87 -25.51 2.80
CA ALA A 70 2.23 -26.03 2.77
C ALA A 70 2.37 -27.21 1.78
N ALA A 71 1.42 -28.15 1.77
CA ALA A 71 1.42 -29.27 0.84
C ALA A 71 1.27 -28.85 -0.64
N LEU A 72 0.59 -27.73 -0.90
CA LEU A 72 0.44 -27.15 -2.24
C LEU A 72 1.54 -26.15 -2.62
N GLY A 73 2.47 -25.84 -1.70
CA GLY A 73 3.49 -24.82 -1.93
C GLY A 73 2.93 -23.40 -2.07
N LEU A 74 1.79 -23.09 -1.43
CA LEU A 74 1.21 -21.76 -1.47
C LEU A 74 1.96 -20.84 -0.50
N THR A 75 2.66 -19.86 -1.05
CA THR A 75 3.48 -18.91 -0.28
C THR A 75 2.74 -17.64 0.13
N VAL A 76 1.57 -17.39 -0.45
CA VAL A 76 0.74 -16.22 -0.16
C VAL A 76 -0.65 -16.65 0.27
N HIS A 77 -1.15 -16.07 1.36
CA HIS A 77 -2.51 -16.35 1.81
C HIS A 77 -3.14 -15.16 2.52
N ARG A 78 -4.47 -15.18 2.57
CA ARG A 78 -5.26 -14.24 3.34
C ARG A 78 -5.14 -14.54 4.83
N LEU A 79 -4.92 -13.51 5.63
CA LEU A 79 -5.05 -13.56 7.08
C LEU A 79 -6.52 -13.74 7.47
N ALA A 80 -6.78 -14.40 8.60
CA ALA A 80 -8.14 -14.58 9.14
C ALA A 80 -8.73 -13.29 9.76
N TRP A 81 -8.33 -12.13 9.25
CA TRP A 81 -8.68 -10.81 9.75
C TRP A 81 -10.02 -10.33 9.20
N THR A 82 -10.87 -9.89 10.12
CA THR A 82 -12.05 -9.08 9.84
C THR A 82 -11.67 -7.65 9.49
N LEU A 83 -12.64 -6.84 9.06
CA LEU A 83 -12.38 -5.42 8.79
C LEU A 83 -11.90 -4.67 10.04
N ALA A 84 -12.45 -5.04 11.21
CA ALA A 84 -12.03 -4.47 12.48
C ALA A 84 -10.59 -4.84 12.83
N ASP A 85 -10.19 -6.10 12.59
CA ASP A 85 -8.81 -6.54 12.83
C ASP A 85 -7.81 -5.82 11.91
N ILE A 86 -8.18 -5.64 10.63
CA ILE A 86 -7.39 -4.86 9.67
C ILE A 86 -7.23 -3.42 10.18
N GLY A 87 -8.31 -2.82 10.68
CA GLY A 87 -8.27 -1.46 11.20
C GLY A 87 -7.41 -1.31 12.45
N ALA A 88 -7.58 -2.21 13.42
CA ALA A 88 -6.77 -2.25 14.63
C ALA A 88 -5.28 -2.47 14.33
N PHE A 89 -4.95 -3.30 13.33
CA PHE A 89 -3.57 -3.47 12.87
C PHE A 89 -2.99 -2.16 12.32
N VAL A 90 -3.72 -1.49 11.42
CA VAL A 90 -3.27 -0.21 10.84
C VAL A 90 -3.04 0.83 11.93
N GLU A 91 -4.02 1.04 12.80
CA GLU A 91 -3.94 1.98 13.93
C GLU A 91 -2.73 1.65 14.83
N GLY A 92 -2.57 0.39 15.23
CA GLY A 92 -1.46 -0.05 16.06
C GLY A 92 -0.09 0.17 15.41
N THR A 93 0.05 -0.11 14.11
CA THR A 93 1.32 0.10 13.38
C THR A 93 1.69 1.57 13.18
N PHE A 94 0.71 2.48 13.25
CA PHE A 94 1.00 3.91 13.26
C PHE A 94 1.43 4.40 14.64
N GLU A 95 0.98 3.76 15.72
CA GLU A 95 1.31 4.16 17.08
C GLU A 95 2.61 3.52 17.61
N SER A 96 3.05 2.42 17.02
CA SER A 96 4.23 1.67 17.46
C SER A 96 5.49 1.98 16.63
N GLU A 97 6.64 2.15 17.29
CA GLU A 97 7.95 2.04 16.64
C GLU A 97 8.17 0.58 16.20
N GLY A 98 8.43 0.33 14.91
CA GLY A 98 8.72 -1.05 14.49
C GLY A 98 8.35 -1.48 13.09
N GLY A 99 8.01 -0.57 12.16
CA GLY A 99 7.75 -0.92 10.78
C GLY A 99 7.70 0.29 9.86
N HIS A 100 7.56 0.03 8.56
CA HIS A 100 7.32 1.06 7.57
C HIS A 100 6.19 0.65 6.62
N TRP A 101 5.43 1.64 6.19
CA TRP A 101 4.38 1.49 5.20
C TRP A 101 4.85 2.01 3.86
N THR A 102 4.67 1.24 2.80
CA THR A 102 4.84 1.67 1.42
C THR A 102 3.54 1.54 0.64
N PRO A 103 3.29 2.40 -0.35
CA PRO A 103 2.22 2.16 -1.31
C PRO A 103 2.59 0.95 -2.18
N GLY A 104 1.57 0.24 -2.68
CA GLY A 104 1.77 -0.92 -3.57
C GLY A 104 2.34 -0.57 -4.96
N ALA A 105 2.34 0.71 -5.31
CA ALA A 105 2.96 1.28 -6.51
C ALA A 105 3.85 2.45 -6.10
N PHE A 106 4.97 2.67 -6.79
CA PHE A 106 5.93 3.72 -6.41
C PHE A 106 6.43 3.55 -4.97
N ALA A 107 6.74 2.32 -4.54
CA ALA A 107 7.19 2.06 -3.17
C ALA A 107 8.44 2.89 -2.79
N ASP A 108 9.34 3.09 -3.76
CA ASP A 108 10.53 3.94 -3.60
C ASP A 108 10.18 5.41 -3.33
N LEU A 109 9.04 5.91 -3.82
CA LEU A 109 8.63 7.31 -3.64
C LEU A 109 8.26 7.63 -2.20
N MET A 110 7.64 6.68 -1.50
CA MET A 110 7.08 6.92 -0.18
C MET A 110 7.21 5.70 0.71
N ALA A 111 8.16 5.73 1.64
CA ALA A 111 8.09 4.92 2.84
C ALA A 111 7.64 5.81 4.01
N TYR A 112 6.48 5.52 4.58
CA TYR A 112 6.09 6.07 5.87
C TYR A 112 6.77 5.26 6.97
N ARG A 113 7.61 5.90 7.77
CA ARG A 113 8.25 5.30 8.96
C ARG A 113 8.01 6.22 10.14
N VAL A 114 7.65 5.64 11.29
CA VAL A 114 7.67 6.37 12.57
C VAL A 114 9.14 6.48 13.00
N GLU A 115 9.69 7.69 13.02
CA GLU A 115 11.10 7.93 13.40
C GLU A 115 11.23 8.63 14.76
N GLY A 116 11.97 8.01 15.69
CA GLY A 116 12.29 8.58 17.00
C GLY A 116 11.04 8.99 17.78
N ASN A 117 11.04 10.19 18.38
CA ASN A 117 9.92 10.69 19.18
C ASN A 117 8.72 11.20 18.36
N GLU A 118 8.64 10.91 17.06
CA GLU A 118 7.50 11.28 16.24
C GLU A 118 6.23 10.58 16.75
N ARG A 119 5.19 11.36 17.01
CA ARG A 119 3.85 10.84 17.33
C ARG A 119 2.91 11.20 16.19
N PRO A 120 2.67 10.28 15.25
CA PRO A 120 1.72 10.56 14.20
C PRO A 120 0.34 10.78 14.77
N THR A 121 -0.39 11.69 14.15
CA THR A 121 -1.81 11.83 14.47
C THR A 121 -2.55 10.72 13.74
N VAL A 122 -3.09 9.77 14.49
CA VAL A 122 -4.03 8.77 13.99
C VAL A 122 -5.44 9.31 14.26
N ALA A 123 -6.25 9.38 13.22
CA ALA A 123 -7.64 9.82 13.33
C ALA A 123 -8.52 8.93 12.44
N GLY A 124 -9.73 8.64 12.91
CA GLY A 124 -10.67 7.82 12.16
C GLY A 124 -11.48 6.88 13.05
N GLY A 125 -12.07 5.87 12.40
CA GLY A 125 -12.80 4.79 13.05
C GLY A 125 -13.38 3.81 12.03
N GLY A 126 -13.14 2.52 12.25
CA GLY A 126 -13.70 1.42 11.46
C GLY A 126 -13.19 1.37 10.02
N THR A 127 -13.82 2.13 9.12
CA THR A 127 -13.67 1.99 7.66
C THR A 127 -12.82 3.07 7.02
N ARG A 128 -12.34 4.06 7.78
CA ARG A 128 -11.56 5.18 7.26
C ARG A 128 -10.52 5.59 8.29
N LEU A 129 -9.26 5.37 7.94
CA LEU A 129 -8.10 5.50 8.84
C LEU A 129 -7.12 6.50 8.26
N HIS A 130 -6.69 7.43 9.09
CA HIS A 130 -5.77 8.49 8.70
C HIS A 130 -4.56 8.42 9.61
N ALA A 131 -3.38 8.47 9.02
CA ALA A 131 -2.15 8.75 9.73
C ALA A 131 -1.46 9.95 9.11
N ARG A 132 -0.96 10.82 9.97
CA ARG A 132 -0.17 11.96 9.55
C ARG A 132 1.10 12.05 10.36
N GLY A 133 2.22 11.95 9.65
CA GLY A 133 3.55 12.27 10.13
C GLY A 133 4.07 13.60 9.58
N ARG A 134 5.36 13.85 9.82
CA ARG A 134 6.08 15.07 9.45
C ARG A 134 6.29 15.19 7.94
N HIS A 135 6.66 14.10 7.28
CA HIS A 135 7.02 14.07 5.86
C HIS A 135 6.04 13.29 4.99
N VAL A 136 5.06 12.64 5.61
CA VAL A 136 4.21 11.66 4.97
C VAL A 136 2.85 11.64 5.65
N ALA A 137 1.78 11.48 4.88
CA ALA A 137 0.46 11.19 5.41
C ALA A 137 -0.23 10.13 4.56
N MET A 138 -1.18 9.44 5.19
CA MET A 138 -1.87 8.32 4.62
C MET A 138 -3.33 8.34 5.02
N LEU A 139 -4.18 8.02 4.08
CA LEU A 139 -5.61 7.78 4.24
C LEU A 139 -5.91 6.42 3.63
N ILE A 140 -6.39 5.49 4.45
CA ILE A 140 -6.83 4.17 4.05
C ILE A 140 -8.35 4.09 4.25
N HIS A 141 -9.06 3.70 3.21
CA HIS A 141 -10.47 3.32 3.21
C HIS A 141 -10.55 1.80 3.27
N LEU A 142 -11.11 1.28 4.35
CA LEU A 142 -11.32 -0.13 4.58
C LEU A 142 -12.78 -0.48 4.26
N ASP A 143 -12.98 -1.41 3.32
CA ASP A 143 -14.27 -2.01 3.00
C ASP A 143 -14.16 -3.53 2.87
N ASP A 144 -15.26 -4.19 2.51
CA ASP A 144 -15.35 -5.63 2.36
C ASP A 144 -14.58 -6.20 1.15
N ARG A 145 -13.95 -5.34 0.33
CA ARG A 145 -13.12 -5.72 -0.82
C ARG A 145 -11.65 -5.83 -0.44
N VAL A 146 -11.25 -5.17 0.65
CA VAL A 146 -9.87 -5.19 1.14
C VAL A 146 -9.52 -6.57 1.69
N ARG A 147 -8.34 -7.05 1.31
CA ARG A 147 -7.77 -8.31 1.80
C ARG A 147 -6.42 -8.01 2.42
N ALA A 148 -6.19 -8.52 3.62
CA ALA A 148 -4.87 -8.58 4.23
C ALA A 148 -4.23 -9.92 3.84
N LEU A 149 -3.13 -9.85 3.11
CA LEU A 149 -2.35 -10.97 2.63
C LEU A 149 -0.99 -10.99 3.35
N THR A 150 -0.47 -12.18 3.61
CA THR A 150 0.88 -12.38 4.17
C THR A 150 1.63 -13.40 3.32
N PHE A 151 2.96 -13.34 3.40
CA PHE A 151 3.88 -14.30 2.79
C PHE A 151 4.58 -15.18 3.85
N ASP A 152 4.25 -14.94 5.11
CA ASP A 152 4.79 -15.64 6.27
C ASP A 152 3.69 -16.42 6.98
N ASP A 153 4.10 -17.37 7.81
CA ASP A 153 3.21 -18.17 8.63
C ASP A 153 2.34 -17.30 9.55
N ASP A 154 1.11 -17.75 9.82
CA ASP A 154 0.10 -16.99 10.59
C ASP A 154 0.56 -16.61 12.03
N ALA A 155 1.59 -17.28 12.56
CA ALA A 155 2.12 -17.07 13.91
C ALA A 155 3.13 -15.91 14.02
N SER A 156 3.72 -15.48 12.90
CA SER A 156 4.67 -14.37 12.82
C SER A 156 4.52 -13.72 11.45
N PHE A 157 3.48 -12.92 11.26
CA PHE A 157 3.30 -12.22 9.99
C PHE A 157 4.38 -11.14 9.86
N GLY A 158 5.31 -11.35 8.93
CA GLY A 158 6.30 -10.36 8.52
C GLY A 158 5.64 -9.29 7.67
N THR A 159 5.78 -9.36 6.35
CA THR A 159 5.15 -8.37 5.46
C THR A 159 3.65 -8.61 5.35
N VAL A 160 2.84 -7.58 5.65
CA VAL A 160 1.40 -7.58 5.43
C VAL A 160 1.06 -6.70 4.23
N VAL A 161 0.35 -7.25 3.26
CA VAL A 161 -0.09 -6.55 2.06
C VAL A 161 -1.60 -6.36 2.09
N MET A 162 -2.04 -5.12 2.09
CA MET A 162 -3.42 -4.76 1.80
C MET A 162 -3.62 -4.71 0.30
N ALA A 163 -4.48 -5.58 -0.22
CA ALA A 163 -4.76 -5.67 -1.64
C ALA A 163 -6.27 -5.66 -1.91
N VAL A 164 -6.65 -5.21 -3.10
CA VAL A 164 -8.00 -5.31 -3.65
C VAL A 164 -7.98 -6.14 -4.93
N THR A 165 -9.10 -6.76 -5.29
CA THR A 165 -9.20 -7.45 -6.57
C THR A 165 -9.29 -6.45 -7.71
N SER A 166 -8.60 -6.73 -8.80
CA SER A 166 -8.52 -5.90 -10.02
C SER A 166 -9.90 -5.58 -10.62
N ASP A 167 -10.85 -6.50 -10.56
CA ASP A 167 -12.25 -6.27 -11.00
C ASP A 167 -12.95 -5.12 -10.27
N HIS A 168 -12.47 -4.74 -9.09
CA HIS A 168 -13.03 -3.65 -8.29
C HIS A 168 -12.22 -2.36 -8.40
N VAL A 169 -11.21 -2.34 -9.26
CA VAL A 169 -10.36 -1.19 -9.47
C VAL A 169 -10.85 -0.41 -10.68
N VAL A 170 -11.35 0.80 -10.43
CA VAL A 170 -11.64 1.75 -11.50
C VAL A 170 -10.30 2.17 -12.12
N SER A 171 -10.14 1.91 -13.41
CA SER A 171 -8.95 2.35 -14.14
C SER A 171 -8.84 3.88 -14.08
N ARG A 172 -7.68 4.35 -13.67
CA ARG A 172 -7.31 5.77 -13.59
C ARG A 172 -6.19 6.11 -14.56
N THR A 173 -6.02 5.32 -15.62
CA THR A 173 -4.96 5.52 -16.60
C THR A 173 -5.12 6.86 -17.31
N ALA A 174 -4.44 7.87 -16.77
CA ALA A 174 -4.09 9.08 -17.46
C ALA A 174 -2.70 8.90 -18.08
N ASP A 175 -2.52 9.43 -19.28
CA ASP A 175 -1.27 9.33 -20.02
C ASP A 175 -0.66 10.70 -20.35
N ALA A 176 -1.26 11.76 -19.82
CA ALA A 176 -0.81 13.14 -19.95
C ALA A 176 -1.05 13.93 -18.66
N ILE A 177 -0.26 14.99 -18.48
CA ILE A 177 -0.39 15.92 -17.38
C ILE A 177 -1.78 16.57 -17.43
N ARG A 178 -2.50 16.55 -16.31
CA ARG A 178 -3.86 17.09 -16.25
C ARG A 178 -4.11 17.88 -14.96
N PRO A 179 -4.58 19.14 -15.04
CA PRO A 179 -5.04 19.85 -13.86
C PRO A 179 -6.29 19.15 -13.30
N LEU A 180 -6.28 18.88 -11.99
CA LEU A 180 -7.40 18.30 -11.25
C LEU A 180 -8.17 19.35 -10.45
N GLY A 181 -7.69 20.59 -10.42
CA GLY A 181 -8.26 21.68 -9.64
C GLY A 181 -7.64 21.76 -8.23
N ARG A 182 -8.35 22.40 -7.30
CA ARG A 182 -7.93 22.49 -5.91
C ARG A 182 -8.03 21.13 -5.23
N ASP A 183 -7.06 20.82 -4.36
CA ASP A 183 -6.99 19.53 -3.71
C ASP A 183 -7.84 19.42 -2.45
N LEU A 184 -9.16 19.41 -2.60
CA LEU A 184 -10.09 19.37 -1.46
C LEU A 184 -9.95 18.12 -0.56
N GLU A 185 -9.27 17.08 -1.04
CA GLU A 185 -9.02 15.82 -0.32
C GLU A 185 -7.65 15.80 0.39
N ALA A 186 -6.93 16.94 0.44
CA ALA A 186 -5.63 17.05 1.09
C ALA A 186 -5.67 16.59 2.56
N ILE A 187 -4.74 15.72 2.93
CA ILE A 187 -4.52 15.29 4.33
C ILE A 187 -3.62 16.31 5.04
N SER A 188 -2.69 16.93 4.32
CA SER A 188 -1.84 17.98 4.84
C SER A 188 -2.63 19.23 5.24
N THR A 189 -2.14 19.96 6.25
CA THR A 189 -2.75 21.23 6.66
C THR A 189 -2.50 22.26 5.55
N GLY A 190 -3.56 22.92 5.10
CA GLY A 190 -3.46 23.96 4.07
C GLY A 190 -3.38 23.43 2.65
N GLY A 191 -3.19 22.13 2.43
CA GLY A 191 -3.14 21.55 1.08
C GLY A 191 -4.44 21.72 0.28
N SER A 192 -5.57 21.94 0.96
CA SER A 192 -6.88 22.08 0.30
C SER A 192 -7.05 23.35 -0.53
N SER A 193 -6.19 24.35 -0.34
CA SER A 193 -6.15 25.54 -1.19
C SER A 193 -5.19 25.42 -2.38
N GLU A 194 -4.33 24.40 -2.38
CA GLU A 194 -3.31 24.18 -3.41
C GLU A 194 -3.88 23.50 -4.65
N MET A 195 -3.21 23.69 -5.79
CA MET A 195 -3.60 23.07 -7.06
C MET A 195 -3.00 21.68 -7.19
N LEU A 196 -3.78 20.73 -7.69
CA LEU A 196 -3.40 19.33 -7.93
C LEU A 196 -3.31 19.05 -9.42
N TYR A 197 -2.26 18.33 -9.83
CA TYR A 197 -2.02 17.93 -11.22
C TYR A 197 -1.70 16.45 -11.29
N ASP A 198 -2.50 15.68 -12.01
CA ASP A 198 -2.14 14.31 -12.38
C ASP A 198 -0.96 14.35 -13.36
N LEU A 199 0.08 13.54 -13.15
CA LEU A 199 1.23 13.50 -14.07
C LEU A 199 1.00 12.61 -15.28
N GLY A 200 -0.04 11.79 -15.28
CA GLY A 200 -0.37 10.92 -16.41
C GLY A 200 0.71 9.87 -16.68
N LEU A 201 1.22 9.23 -15.62
CA LEU A 201 2.28 8.22 -15.73
C LEU A 201 1.81 6.85 -16.22
N GLY A 202 0.53 6.70 -16.60
CA GLY A 202 0.00 5.47 -17.21
C GLY A 202 -0.05 4.25 -16.29
N ALA A 203 0.10 4.42 -14.98
CA ALA A 203 0.00 3.33 -14.02
C ALA A 203 -1.46 2.81 -13.92
N PRO A 204 -1.73 1.52 -14.15
CA PRO A 204 -3.05 0.94 -13.85
C PRO A 204 -3.38 1.16 -12.39
N ALA A 205 -4.66 1.34 -12.05
CA ALA A 205 -5.16 1.54 -10.68
C ALA A 205 -4.71 2.82 -9.94
N VAL A 206 -3.54 3.37 -10.21
CA VAL A 206 -2.90 4.38 -9.36
C VAL A 206 -2.58 5.64 -10.15
N SER A 207 -2.79 6.80 -9.55
CA SER A 207 -2.38 8.09 -10.11
C SER A 207 -1.37 8.74 -9.18
N LEU A 208 -0.24 9.19 -9.75
CA LEU A 208 0.71 10.06 -9.06
C LEU A 208 0.46 11.49 -9.53
N ALA A 209 0.16 12.35 -8.56
CA ALA A 209 -0.10 13.76 -8.78
C ALA A 209 0.90 14.64 -8.03
N LEU A 210 1.09 15.87 -8.53
CA LEU A 210 1.80 16.93 -7.83
C LEU A 210 0.81 17.93 -7.28
N ARG A 211 1.00 18.32 -6.02
CA ARG A 211 0.25 19.40 -5.39
C ARG A 211 1.19 20.55 -5.02
N THR A 212 0.79 21.76 -5.37
CA THR A 212 1.60 22.95 -5.11
C THR A 212 0.74 24.21 -5.00
N GLY A 213 1.09 25.07 -4.05
CA GLY A 213 0.63 26.45 -3.96
C GLY A 213 1.56 27.46 -4.64
N ASP A 214 2.72 27.04 -5.17
CA ASP A 214 3.69 27.94 -5.81
C ASP A 214 3.18 28.43 -7.18
N PRO A 215 2.95 29.74 -7.38
CA PRO A 215 2.42 30.28 -8.63
C PRO A 215 3.30 30.01 -9.85
N ARG A 216 4.63 29.91 -9.66
CA ARG A 216 5.55 29.63 -10.78
C ARG A 216 5.38 28.20 -11.27
N THR A 217 5.38 27.24 -10.36
CA THR A 217 5.17 25.82 -10.67
C THR A 217 3.79 25.57 -11.25
N ILE A 218 2.74 26.24 -10.72
CA ILE A 218 1.39 26.24 -11.30
C ILE A 218 1.42 26.69 -12.77
N ALA A 219 2.03 27.84 -13.06
CA ALA A 219 2.10 28.36 -14.42
C ALA A 219 2.88 27.45 -15.38
N ILE A 220 3.90 26.73 -14.89
CA ILE A 220 4.61 25.73 -15.67
C ILE A 220 3.70 24.53 -15.97
N LEU A 221 3.07 23.95 -14.93
CA LEU A 221 2.20 22.78 -15.08
C LEU A 221 0.97 23.05 -15.96
N ASP A 222 0.37 24.23 -15.87
CA ASP A 222 -0.73 24.65 -16.75
C ASP A 222 -0.31 24.67 -18.23
N ARG A 223 0.90 25.14 -18.53
CA ARG A 223 1.45 25.13 -19.91
C ARG A 223 1.78 23.73 -20.40
N LEU A 224 2.06 22.80 -19.49
CA LEU A 224 2.38 21.41 -19.80
C LEU A 224 1.16 20.50 -19.84
N ALA A 225 -0.03 21.00 -19.51
CA ALA A 225 -1.26 20.23 -19.58
C ALA A 225 -1.46 19.59 -20.98
N GLY A 226 -1.83 18.31 -20.99
CA GLY A 226 -1.96 17.51 -22.22
C GLY A 226 -0.66 16.92 -22.77
N ARG A 227 0.51 17.25 -22.19
CA ARG A 227 1.80 16.63 -22.54
C ARG A 227 2.06 15.40 -21.68
N ARG A 228 2.78 14.42 -22.21
CA ARG A 228 3.23 13.26 -21.42
C ARG A 228 4.43 13.66 -20.57
N TRP A 229 4.36 13.41 -19.25
CA TRP A 229 5.44 13.79 -18.33
C TRP A 229 6.80 13.20 -18.73
N LEU A 230 6.83 11.91 -19.10
CA LEU A 230 8.08 11.21 -19.44
C LEU A 230 8.70 11.65 -20.76
N ASP A 231 7.94 12.33 -21.63
CA ASP A 231 8.43 12.88 -22.89
C ASP A 231 9.04 14.29 -22.70
N LEU A 232 8.97 14.85 -21.48
CA LEU A 232 9.52 16.17 -21.19
C LEU A 232 11.06 16.13 -21.01
N PRO A 233 11.77 17.19 -21.44
CA PRO A 233 13.19 17.36 -21.14
C PRO A 233 13.47 17.26 -19.63
N ALA A 234 14.62 16.68 -19.26
CA ALA A 234 15.02 16.51 -17.85
C ALA A 234 15.01 17.85 -17.08
N SER A 235 15.59 18.90 -17.66
CA SER A 235 15.63 20.24 -17.06
C SER A 235 14.24 20.82 -16.76
N MET A 236 13.22 20.45 -17.54
CA MET A 236 11.84 20.89 -17.31
C MET A 236 11.19 20.12 -16.16
N ARG A 237 11.44 18.81 -16.08
CA ARG A 237 11.00 17.99 -14.95
C ARG A 237 11.68 18.45 -13.66
N GLU A 238 12.99 18.70 -13.71
CA GLU A 238 13.79 19.23 -12.59
C GLU A 238 13.31 20.61 -12.14
N ALA A 239 12.97 21.51 -13.07
CA ALA A 239 12.43 22.82 -12.70
C ALA A 239 11.10 22.72 -11.93
N VAL A 240 10.25 21.75 -12.26
CA VAL A 240 9.01 21.48 -11.51
C VAL A 240 9.32 20.85 -10.14
N LEU A 241 10.22 19.86 -10.08
CA LEU A 241 10.53 19.15 -8.84
C LEU A 241 11.37 19.97 -7.86
N GLY A 242 12.19 20.90 -8.35
CA GLY A 242 13.01 21.79 -7.54
C GLY A 242 12.20 22.75 -6.66
N SER A 243 10.91 22.98 -6.98
CA SER A 243 9.99 23.69 -6.09
C SER A 243 9.51 22.83 -4.90
N SER A 244 9.93 21.57 -4.83
CA SER A 244 9.50 20.56 -3.85
C SER A 244 7.97 20.46 -3.70
N PRO A 245 7.21 20.27 -4.79
CA PRO A 245 5.76 20.08 -4.69
C PRO A 245 5.45 18.84 -3.84
N SER A 246 4.29 18.81 -3.20
CA SER A 246 3.83 17.60 -2.52
C SER A 246 3.54 16.52 -3.55
N ARG A 247 4.01 15.29 -3.31
CA ARG A 247 3.70 14.14 -4.16
C ARG A 247 2.48 13.44 -3.58
N VAL A 248 1.45 13.27 -4.39
CA VAL A 248 0.15 12.74 -3.96
C VAL A 248 -0.15 11.48 -4.76
N LEU A 249 -0.08 10.33 -4.11
CA LEU A 249 -0.51 9.07 -4.68
C LEU A 249 -2.00 8.84 -4.39
N ARG A 250 -2.76 8.56 -5.44
CA ARG A 250 -4.19 8.28 -5.37
C ARG A 250 -4.43 6.82 -5.75
N HIS A 251 -4.86 6.03 -4.78
CA HIS A 251 -5.08 4.59 -4.86
C HIS A 251 -6.57 4.24 -4.69
N PRO A 252 -7.06 3.10 -5.20
CA PRO A 252 -8.38 2.56 -4.89
C PRO A 252 -8.69 2.43 -3.40
N LEU A 253 -7.66 2.17 -2.59
CA LEU A 253 -7.75 2.01 -1.14
C LEU A 253 -7.66 3.36 -0.43
N GLY A 254 -7.32 4.45 -1.12
CA GLY A 254 -7.19 5.76 -0.50
C GLY A 254 -6.03 6.55 -1.06
N ARG A 255 -5.26 7.19 -0.19
CA ARG A 255 -4.41 8.31 -0.58
C ARG A 255 -3.16 8.37 0.27
N PHE A 256 -2.03 8.64 -0.37
CA PHE A 256 -0.73 8.79 0.27
C PHE A 256 -0.13 10.13 -0.17
N GLU A 257 0.39 10.90 0.77
CA GLU A 257 1.00 12.21 0.49
C GLU A 257 2.43 12.28 1.04
N ALA A 258 3.40 12.63 0.21
CA ALA A 258 4.78 12.89 0.61
C ALA A 258 5.08 14.39 0.51
N TYR A 259 5.72 14.90 1.55
CA TYR A 259 6.07 16.31 1.74
C TYR A 259 7.59 16.49 1.76
N GLY A 260 8.01 17.75 1.75
CA GLY A 260 9.41 18.11 1.87
C GLY A 260 10.20 17.96 0.57
N PRO A 261 11.54 18.02 0.64
CA PRO A 261 12.40 18.11 -0.53
C PRO A 261 12.15 17.00 -1.54
N CYS A 262 12.18 17.36 -2.82
CA CYS A 262 12.13 16.43 -3.94
C CYS A 262 13.48 16.51 -4.68
N PRO A 263 14.56 15.95 -4.10
CA PRO A 263 15.89 16.09 -4.67
C PRO A 263 15.95 15.46 -6.05
N VAL A 264 16.61 16.17 -6.95
CA VAL A 264 16.95 15.69 -8.30
C VAL A 264 18.36 15.10 -8.28
N ALA A 265 18.74 14.33 -9.31
CA ALA A 265 19.91 13.43 -9.29
C ALA A 265 21.26 14.08 -8.92
N ASP A 266 21.37 15.41 -9.00
CA ASP A 266 22.60 16.18 -8.72
C ASP A 266 22.56 16.97 -7.39
N ASP A 267 21.51 16.83 -6.57
CA ASP A 267 21.42 17.50 -5.28
C ASP A 267 22.30 16.82 -4.22
N VAL A 268 23.16 17.59 -3.55
CA VAL A 268 23.88 17.11 -2.35
C VAL A 268 22.83 16.84 -1.27
N ALA A 269 22.64 15.57 -0.90
CA ALA A 269 21.69 15.18 0.13
C ALA A 269 21.96 15.95 1.44
N SER A 270 21.08 16.89 1.76
CA SER A 270 21.10 17.57 3.05
C SER A 270 20.57 16.62 4.13
N ALA A 271 21.02 16.78 5.38
CA ALA A 271 20.56 15.95 6.49
C ALA A 271 19.02 16.00 6.61
N GLY A 272 18.37 14.84 6.41
CA GLY A 272 16.91 14.70 6.43
C GLY A 272 16.20 14.81 5.07
N SER A 273 16.93 14.97 3.96
CA SER A 273 16.34 14.81 2.62
C SER A 273 16.19 13.32 2.26
N PRO A 274 15.10 12.92 1.59
CA PRO A 274 14.98 11.57 1.07
C PRO A 274 16.09 11.32 0.03
N PRO A 275 16.65 10.11 -0.06
CA PRO A 275 17.72 9.86 -1.02
C PRO A 275 17.18 9.92 -2.48
N PRO A 276 18.01 10.28 -3.48
CA PRO A 276 17.56 10.64 -4.83
C PRO A 276 16.75 9.54 -5.55
N GLU A 277 17.00 8.27 -5.23
CA GLU A 277 16.27 7.12 -5.74
C GLU A 277 14.76 7.18 -5.45
N HIS A 278 14.34 7.88 -4.39
CA HIS A 278 12.92 8.09 -4.11
C HIS A 278 12.22 8.89 -5.22
N ASN A 279 12.96 9.64 -6.04
CA ASN A 279 12.43 10.38 -7.17
C ASN A 279 12.71 9.72 -8.53
N ALA A 280 13.18 8.48 -8.57
CA ALA A 280 13.48 7.76 -9.82
C ALA A 280 12.26 7.67 -10.76
N TRP A 281 11.05 7.66 -10.21
CA TRP A 281 9.80 7.68 -10.98
C TRP A 281 9.69 8.88 -11.93
N ALA A 282 10.35 10.00 -11.60
CA ALA A 282 10.30 11.21 -12.40
C ALA A 282 10.93 11.01 -13.78
N SER A 283 11.87 10.07 -13.91
CA SER A 283 12.57 9.73 -15.15
C SER A 283 12.23 8.35 -15.68
N ALA A 284 11.98 7.38 -14.79
CA ALA A 284 11.74 5.99 -15.17
C ALA A 284 10.25 5.63 -15.27
N GLY A 285 9.34 6.49 -14.83
CA GLY A 285 7.92 6.17 -14.73
C GLY A 285 7.59 5.27 -13.54
N PRO A 286 6.39 4.65 -13.51
CA PRO A 286 5.97 3.83 -12.39
C PRO A 286 6.86 2.60 -12.24
N ARG A 287 7.46 2.43 -11.05
CA ARG A 287 8.06 1.18 -10.63
C ARG A 287 7.10 0.43 -9.74
N TRP A 288 6.85 -0.81 -10.10
CA TRP A 288 6.01 -1.70 -9.34
C TRP A 288 6.88 -2.65 -8.54
N THR A 289 6.89 -2.46 -7.24
CA THR A 289 7.57 -3.36 -6.31
C THR A 289 6.53 -4.34 -5.80
N PHE A 290 6.18 -5.32 -6.63
CA PHE A 290 5.24 -6.36 -6.24
C PHE A 290 5.98 -7.41 -5.41
N PRO A 291 5.51 -7.76 -4.21
CA PRO A 291 5.70 -9.13 -3.76
C PRO A 291 4.85 -10.05 -4.67
N ASP A 292 5.19 -11.33 -4.80
CA ASP A 292 4.54 -12.32 -5.69
C ASP A 292 3.05 -12.55 -5.38
N LEU A 293 2.22 -11.54 -5.61
CA LEU A 293 0.79 -11.57 -5.39
C LEU A 293 0.13 -12.40 -6.50
N PRO A 294 -0.96 -13.12 -6.18
CA PRO A 294 -1.72 -13.82 -7.20
C PRO A 294 -2.22 -12.86 -8.27
N GLU A 295 -2.26 -13.34 -9.52
CA GLU A 295 -2.86 -12.61 -10.63
C GLU A 295 -4.27 -12.13 -10.26
N GLY A 296 -4.59 -10.89 -10.63
CA GLY A 296 -5.87 -10.27 -10.35
C GLY A 296 -5.93 -9.51 -9.02
N TYR A 297 -4.83 -9.42 -8.25
CA TYR A 297 -4.71 -8.46 -7.15
C TYR A 297 -3.97 -7.19 -7.52
N VAL A 298 -4.39 -6.08 -6.91
CA VAL A 298 -3.65 -4.83 -6.89
C VAL A 298 -3.21 -4.57 -5.45
N PRO A 299 -1.89 -4.55 -5.14
CA PRO A 299 -1.41 -4.12 -3.84
C PRO A 299 -1.70 -2.63 -3.66
N CYS A 300 -2.16 -2.27 -2.47
CA CYS A 300 -2.55 -0.92 -2.15
C CYS A 300 -1.61 -0.29 -1.13
N ALA A 301 -1.36 -1.01 -0.05
CA ALA A 301 -0.56 -0.59 1.08
C ALA A 301 0.18 -1.81 1.62
N ILE A 302 1.48 -1.68 1.88
CA ILE A 302 2.34 -2.76 2.33
C ILE A 302 2.97 -2.31 3.63
N HIS A 303 2.75 -3.06 4.71
CA HIS A 303 3.46 -2.89 5.96
C HIS A 303 4.60 -3.90 6.05
N THR A 304 5.81 -3.40 6.29
CA THR A 304 6.99 -4.23 6.52
C THR A 304 7.57 -3.93 7.91
N PRO A 305 7.62 -4.93 8.82
CA PRO A 305 8.23 -4.77 10.13
C PRO A 305 9.72 -4.40 10.06
N SER A 306 10.21 -3.72 11.08
CA SER A 306 11.61 -3.38 11.26
C SER A 306 12.47 -4.64 11.38
N GLY A 307 13.65 -4.63 10.74
CA GLY A 307 14.57 -5.78 10.73
C GLY A 307 14.26 -6.82 9.65
N VAL A 308 13.20 -6.65 8.86
CA VAL A 308 12.96 -7.38 7.61
C VAL A 308 13.37 -6.47 6.45
N GLU A 309 14.67 -6.36 6.17
CA GLU A 309 15.14 -5.69 4.96
C GLU A 309 14.86 -6.59 3.75
N ARG A 310 14.19 -6.03 2.73
CA ARG A 310 14.13 -6.62 1.40
C ARG A 310 15.28 -6.05 0.59
N ASP A 311 16.05 -6.92 -0.06
CA ASP A 311 17.08 -6.53 -0.99
C ASP A 311 16.45 -5.67 -2.11
N GLY A 312 17.21 -4.73 -2.69
CA GLY A 312 16.73 -3.75 -3.69
C GLY A 312 16.12 -4.33 -4.98
N ALA A 313 15.97 -5.65 -5.08
CA ALA A 313 15.30 -6.39 -6.14
C ALA A 313 13.87 -6.85 -5.77
N GLY A 314 13.39 -6.62 -4.54
CA GLY A 314 12.04 -7.01 -4.11
C GLY A 314 11.86 -8.50 -3.77
N THR A 315 12.88 -9.34 -4.01
CA THR A 315 12.94 -10.75 -3.60
C THR A 315 13.67 -10.92 -2.26
N ARG A 316 13.22 -11.88 -1.44
CA ARG A 316 13.95 -12.33 -0.23
C ARG A 316 15.30 -12.96 -0.60
N PRO A 317 16.28 -12.99 0.32
CA PRO A 317 17.42 -13.92 0.22
C PRO A 317 16.99 -15.38 0.19
#